data_AF-A0A9W7J9I5-F1
#
_entry.id   AF-A0A9W7J9I5-F1
#
_cell.length_a   1.000
_cell.length_b   1.000
_cell.length_c   1.000
_cell.angle_alpha   90.00
_cell.angle_beta   90.00
_cell.angle_gamma   90.00
#
_symmetry.space_group_name_H-M   'P 1'
#
loop_
_entity.id
_entity.type
_entity.pdbx_description
1 polymer ?
#
loop_
_entity_poly.entity_id
_entity_poly.type
_entity_poly.pdbx_seq_one_letter_code
_entity_poly.pdbx_strand_id
1 'polypeptide(L)'
;MVDLVKDFTDGSKVPKLVPKFDYSGGISSYLLLGLHVTSFKCGDVSNGVSSQHTLVDGTSALHFINSWADTARGMCPTIAPVLDPSFLRARDPPIPKFRHVEFESSPSLKTVSDPESPRPYIYTI
;
A
#
# COMPACT_ATOMS: atom_id res chain seq x y z
N MET A 1 -18.28 11.41 8.29
CA MET A 1 -16.97 10.77 8.05
C MET A 1 -16.19 11.59 7.03
N VAL A 2 -15.88 12.86 7.33
CA VAL A 2 -15.12 13.76 6.43
C VAL A 2 -14.17 14.71 7.17
N ASP A 3 -14.07 14.65 8.50
CA ASP A 3 -13.26 15.62 9.28
C ASP A 3 -11.88 15.10 9.70
N LEU A 4 -11.53 13.85 9.40
CA LEU A 4 -10.26 13.24 9.81
C LEU A 4 -9.07 13.56 8.88
N VAL A 5 -9.29 14.27 7.77
CA VAL A 5 -8.27 14.48 6.72
C VAL A 5 -7.64 15.89 6.79
N LYS A 6 -8.14 16.80 7.66
CA LYS A 6 -7.70 18.20 7.69
C LYS A 6 -6.73 18.54 8.83
N ASP A 7 -6.41 17.62 9.72
CA ASP A 7 -5.54 17.87 10.87
C ASP A 7 -4.21 17.12 10.78
N PHE A 8 -3.50 17.29 9.66
CA PHE A 8 -2.12 16.85 9.57
C PHE A 8 -1.22 17.94 10.14
N THR A 9 -1.02 17.88 11.46
CA THR A 9 0.07 18.61 12.12
C THR A 9 1.42 18.09 11.57
N ASP A 10 2.42 18.98 11.46
CA ASP A 10 3.76 18.61 11.02
C ASP A 10 4.29 17.43 11.85
N GLY A 11 4.50 16.30 11.18
CA GLY A 11 4.93 15.04 11.78
C GLY A 11 6.28 15.11 12.50
N SER A 12 7.05 16.19 12.31
CA SER A 12 8.27 16.47 13.07
C SER A 12 8.01 16.88 14.53
N LYS A 13 6.80 17.35 14.83
CA LYS A 13 6.39 17.86 16.16
C LYS A 13 5.63 16.84 17.00
N VAL A 14 5.24 15.70 16.43
CA VAL A 14 4.54 14.64 17.15
C VAL A 14 5.53 13.58 17.64
N PRO A 15 5.35 13.05 18.86
CA PRO A 15 6.11 11.89 19.33
C PRO A 15 5.96 10.74 18.33
N LYS A 16 7.08 10.20 17.88
CA LYS A 16 7.06 9.11 16.91
C LYS A 16 6.62 7.83 17.61
N LEU A 17 5.40 7.37 17.31
CA LEU A 17 4.80 6.17 17.92
C LEU A 17 5.44 4.87 17.45
N VAL A 18 6.21 4.90 16.36
CA VAL A 18 6.97 3.76 15.85
C VAL A 18 8.46 4.12 15.80
N PRO A 19 9.36 3.25 16.30
CA PRO A 19 10.80 3.45 16.17
C PRO A 19 11.23 3.72 14.73
N LYS A 20 12.34 4.45 14.57
CA LYS A 20 13.05 4.44 13.30
C LYS A 20 13.77 3.09 13.19
N PHE A 21 13.49 2.35 12.13
CA PHE A 21 14.25 1.14 11.80
C PHE A 21 15.44 1.51 10.91
N ASP A 22 16.57 0.88 11.15
CA ASP A 22 17.76 1.03 10.32
C ASP A 22 17.68 0.03 9.15
N TYR A 23 17.65 0.57 7.94
CA TYR A 23 17.54 -0.18 6.70
C TYR A 23 18.87 -0.27 5.93
N SER A 24 19.98 0.16 6.54
CA SER A 24 21.30 0.15 5.92
C SER A 24 21.84 -1.27 5.67
N GLY A 25 21.35 -2.27 6.40
CA GLY A 25 21.75 -3.68 6.32
C GLY A 25 21.19 -4.48 5.13
N GLY A 26 20.51 -3.84 4.17
CA GLY A 26 19.87 -4.51 3.03
C GLY A 26 18.55 -5.18 3.39
N ILE A 27 17.90 -5.84 2.42
CA ILE A 27 16.49 -6.31 2.53
C ILE A 27 16.20 -7.23 3.72
N SER A 28 17.21 -7.96 4.21
CA SER A 28 17.10 -8.84 5.37
C SER A 28 17.02 -8.08 6.70
N SER A 29 17.45 -6.82 6.75
CA SER A 29 17.33 -5.98 7.95
C SER A 29 15.96 -5.29 8.06
N TYR A 30 15.09 -5.45 7.06
CA TYR A 30 13.77 -4.83 7.04
C TYR A 30 12.85 -5.61 7.98
N LEU A 31 12.39 -4.91 9.01
CA LEU A 31 11.41 -5.47 9.92
C LEU A 31 10.07 -5.59 9.20
N LEU A 32 9.53 -6.81 9.09
CA LEU A 32 8.24 -7.05 8.41
C LEU A 32 7.04 -6.52 9.22
N LEU A 33 7.15 -6.57 10.56
CA LEU A 33 6.16 -6.07 11.51
C LEU A 33 6.86 -5.51 12.74
N GLY A 34 6.58 -4.26 13.07
CA GLY A 34 7.06 -3.56 14.26
C GLY A 34 5.90 -3.11 15.12
N LEU A 35 5.99 -3.43 16.41
CA LEU A 35 5.00 -3.08 17.43
C LEU A 35 5.69 -2.23 18.50
N HIS A 36 5.07 -1.14 18.90
CA HIS A 36 5.59 -0.27 19.94
C HIS A 36 4.46 0.16 20.87
N VAL A 37 4.57 -0.19 22.14
CA VAL A 37 3.59 0.18 23.17
C VAL A 37 4.16 1.34 23.99
N THR A 38 3.44 2.45 24.02
CA THR A 38 3.77 3.64 24.80
C THR A 38 2.72 3.82 25.90
N SER A 39 3.15 3.76 27.16
CA SER A 39 2.29 4.06 28.32
C SER A 39 2.48 5.52 28.74
N PHE A 40 1.37 6.22 28.94
CA PHE A 40 1.36 7.61 29.38
C PHE A 40 1.21 7.71 30.89
N LYS A 41 1.65 8.84 31.47
CA LYS A 41 1.54 9.09 32.92
C LYS A 41 0.10 9.09 33.43
N CYS A 42 -0.88 9.37 32.58
CA CYS A 42 -2.31 9.32 32.89
C CYS A 42 -2.89 7.89 32.96
N GLY A 43 -2.10 6.87 32.63
CA GLY A 43 -2.55 5.48 32.57
C GLY A 43 -3.03 5.04 31.17
N ASP A 44 -3.17 5.97 30.23
CA ASP A 44 -3.49 5.63 28.84
C ASP A 44 -2.33 4.91 28.15
N VAL A 45 -2.65 4.16 27.10
CA VAL A 45 -1.68 3.41 26.29
C VAL A 45 -1.92 3.70 24.81
N SER A 46 -0.84 3.94 24.07
CA SER A 46 -0.83 3.98 22.61
C SER A 46 -0.05 2.78 22.09
N ASN A 47 -0.52 2.20 20.98
CA ASN A 47 0.17 1.13 20.29
C ASN A 47 0.47 1.56 18.85
N GLY A 48 1.75 1.80 18.54
CA GLY A 48 2.24 2.05 17.19
C GLY A 48 2.51 0.74 16.45
N VAL A 49 1.94 0.62 15.25
CA VAL A 49 2.13 -0.54 14.37
C VAL A 49 2.79 -0.08 13.07
N SER A 50 3.83 -0.79 12.64
CA SER A 50 4.49 -0.60 11.36
C SER A 50 4.59 -1.94 10.65
N SER A 51 4.18 -1.98 9.39
CA SER A 51 4.14 -3.23 8.61
C SER A 51 4.66 -2.99 7.21
N GLN A 52 5.40 -3.96 6.68
CA GLN A 52 5.83 -3.92 5.29
C GLN A 52 4.67 -4.28 4.36
N HIS A 53 4.26 -3.36 3.49
CA HIS A 53 3.07 -3.51 2.63
C HIS A 53 3.22 -4.61 1.56
N THR A 54 4.44 -5.09 1.31
CA THR A 54 4.68 -6.28 0.47
C THR A 54 4.16 -7.57 1.12
N LEU A 55 4.08 -7.61 2.45
CA LEU A 55 3.62 -8.79 3.19
C LEU A 55 2.09 -8.79 3.39
N VAL A 56 1.53 -7.61 3.65
CA VAL A 56 0.11 -7.46 4.04
C VAL A 56 -0.52 -6.27 3.35
N ASP A 57 -1.80 -6.42 2.97
CA ASP A 57 -2.69 -5.31 2.64
C ASP A 57 -3.34 -4.73 3.91
N GLY A 58 -4.13 -3.65 3.76
CA GLY A 58 -4.80 -3.03 4.91
C GLY A 58 -5.77 -3.96 5.65
N THR A 59 -6.46 -4.83 4.92
CA THR A 59 -7.44 -5.77 5.49
C THR A 59 -6.76 -6.84 6.34
N SER A 60 -5.70 -7.44 5.82
CA SER A 60 -4.90 -8.44 6.54
C SER A 60 -4.14 -7.84 7.72
N ALA A 61 -3.67 -6.58 7.62
CA ALA A 61 -3.10 -5.86 8.75
C ALA A 61 -4.12 -5.65 9.90
N LEU A 62 -5.34 -5.20 9.57
CA LEU A 62 -6.41 -5.06 10.57
C LEU A 62 -6.84 -6.40 11.16
N HIS A 63 -6.94 -7.44 10.33
CA HIS A 63 -7.23 -8.79 10.78
C HIS A 63 -6.19 -9.28 11.78
N PHE A 64 -4.90 -9.03 11.51
CA PHE A 64 -3.82 -9.32 12.45
C PHE A 64 -3.98 -8.58 13.77
N ILE A 65 -4.25 -7.26 13.75
CA ILE A 65 -4.41 -6.44 14.96
C ILE A 65 -5.57 -6.97 15.83
N ASN A 66 -6.71 -7.29 15.21
CA ASN A 66 -7.87 -7.83 15.93
C ASN A 66 -7.57 -9.24 16.50
N SER A 67 -6.95 -10.11 15.70
CA SER A 67 -6.55 -11.45 16.15
C SER A 67 -5.56 -11.40 17.30
N TRP A 68 -4.63 -10.45 17.27
CA TRP A 68 -3.69 -10.20 18.36
C TRP A 68 -4.42 -9.72 19.62
N ALA A 69 -5.38 -8.80 19.50
CA ALA A 69 -6.20 -8.35 20.62
C ALA A 69 -7.07 -9.47 21.23
N ASP A 70 -7.61 -10.36 20.40
CA ASP A 70 -8.34 -11.55 20.86
C ASP A 70 -7.41 -12.49 21.64
N THR A 71 -6.24 -12.78 21.08
CA THR A 71 -5.23 -13.64 21.71
C THR A 71 -4.77 -13.05 23.05
N ALA A 72 -4.54 -11.74 23.12
CA ALA A 72 -4.15 -11.04 24.35
C ALA A 72 -5.23 -11.10 25.43
N ARG A 73 -6.51 -11.25 25.04
CA ARG A 73 -7.65 -11.48 25.94
C ARG A 73 -7.88 -12.95 26.30
N GLY A 74 -7.03 -13.87 25.82
CA GLY A 74 -7.19 -15.31 26.03
C GLY A 74 -8.26 -15.95 25.15
N MET A 75 -8.69 -15.26 24.08
CA MET A 75 -9.65 -15.79 23.10
C MET A 75 -8.90 -16.34 21.88
N CYS A 76 -9.51 -17.32 21.21
CA CYS A 76 -9.00 -17.76 19.91
C CYS A 76 -9.39 -16.76 18.82
N PRO A 77 -8.49 -16.41 17.88
CA PRO A 77 -8.87 -15.65 16.70
C PRO A 77 -10.02 -16.31 15.96
N THR A 78 -11.02 -15.53 15.57
CA THR A 78 -12.27 -16.06 14.98
C THR A 78 -12.04 -16.66 13.59
N ILE A 79 -11.04 -16.15 12.85
CA ILE A 79 -10.76 -16.55 11.46
C ILE A 79 -9.28 -16.90 11.34
N ALA A 80 -8.99 -18.08 10.81
CA ALA A 80 -7.62 -18.48 10.50
C ALA A 80 -7.11 -17.74 9.25
N PRO A 81 -5.90 -17.15 9.28
CA PRO A 81 -5.34 -16.53 8.10
C PRO A 81 -4.95 -17.58 7.05
N VAL A 82 -5.18 -17.29 5.77
CA VAL A 82 -4.67 -18.09 4.65
C VAL A 82 -3.31 -17.51 4.25
N LEU A 83 -2.26 -18.33 4.35
CA LEU A 83 -0.87 -17.91 4.11
C LEU A 83 -0.29 -18.43 2.78
N ASP A 84 -1.16 -18.87 1.86
CA ASP A 84 -0.73 -19.39 0.58
C ASP A 84 -0.77 -18.29 -0.51
N PRO A 85 0.38 -17.78 -0.96
CA PRO A 85 0.42 -16.77 -2.01
C PRO A 85 0.10 -17.35 -3.40
N SER A 86 0.02 -18.67 -3.55
CA SER A 86 -0.26 -19.33 -4.83
C SER A 86 -1.64 -18.95 -5.40
N PHE A 87 -2.58 -18.57 -4.54
CA PHE A 87 -3.91 -18.05 -4.95
C PHE A 87 -3.84 -16.79 -5.81
N LEU A 88 -2.78 -15.99 -5.66
CA LEU A 88 -2.54 -14.78 -6.43
C LEU A 88 -1.62 -15.01 -7.65
N ARG A 89 -1.15 -16.25 -7.86
CA ARG A 89 -0.29 -16.58 -8.99
C ARG A 89 -1.05 -16.31 -10.29
N ALA A 90 -0.37 -15.64 -11.22
CA ALA A 90 -0.90 -15.48 -12.58
C ALA A 90 -1.16 -16.85 -13.22
N ARG A 91 -2.19 -16.93 -14.07
CA ARG A 91 -2.47 -18.14 -14.84
C ARG A 91 -1.35 -18.41 -15.84
N ASP A 92 -1.04 -19.68 -16.02
CA ASP A 92 -0.10 -20.16 -17.01
C ASP A 92 -0.75 -21.30 -17.82
N PRO A 93 -1.12 -21.08 -19.09
CA PRO A 93 -0.90 -19.86 -19.88
C PRO A 93 -1.83 -18.69 -19.46
N PRO A 94 -1.48 -17.43 -19.79
CA PRO A 94 -2.36 -16.28 -19.57
C PRO A 94 -3.70 -16.41 -20.30
N ILE A 95 -4.80 -16.07 -19.64
CA ILE A 95 -6.16 -16.11 -20.23
C ILE A 95 -6.82 -14.72 -20.06
N PRO A 96 -6.42 -13.72 -20.86
CA PRO A 96 -7.04 -12.40 -20.84
C PRO A 96 -8.49 -12.51 -21.31
N LYS A 97 -9.43 -11.98 -20.52
CA LYS A 97 -10.87 -11.98 -20.86
C LYS A 97 -11.32 -10.69 -21.55
N PHE A 98 -10.51 -9.63 -21.44
CA PHE A 98 -10.85 -8.30 -21.94
C PHE A 98 -9.71 -7.77 -22.79
N ARG A 99 -10.03 -6.81 -23.66
CA ARG A 99 -9.04 -6.08 -24.45
C ARG A 99 -8.25 -5.19 -23.49
N HIS A 100 -6.93 -5.35 -23.49
CA HIS A 100 -6.01 -4.62 -22.64
C HIS A 100 -5.19 -3.66 -23.52
N VAL A 101 -5.64 -2.40 -23.62
CA VAL A 101 -5.02 -1.37 -24.46
C VAL A 101 -3.56 -1.09 -24.06
N GLU A 102 -3.21 -1.36 -22.81
CA GLU A 102 -1.86 -1.26 -22.26
C GLU A 102 -0.87 -2.27 -22.88
N PHE A 103 -1.37 -3.37 -23.45
CA PHE A 103 -0.55 -4.40 -24.12
C PHE A 103 -0.63 -4.33 -25.65
N GLU A 104 -1.32 -3.33 -26.20
CA GLU A 104 -1.39 -3.12 -27.64
C GLU A 104 -0.13 -2.40 -28.14
N SER A 105 0.19 -2.61 -29.41
CA SER A 105 1.29 -1.88 -30.05
C SER A 105 0.97 -0.39 -30.06
N SER A 106 1.91 0.43 -29.57
CA SER A 106 1.78 1.88 -29.60
C SER A 106 1.49 2.38 -31.02
N PRO A 107 0.59 3.36 -31.20
CA PRO A 107 0.36 3.96 -32.51
C PRO A 107 1.65 4.54 -33.08
N SER A 108 1.83 4.43 -34.40
CA SER A 108 2.95 5.08 -35.09
C SER A 108 2.84 6.60 -34.97
N LEU A 109 3.94 7.25 -34.57
CA LEU A 109 4.02 8.71 -34.54
C LEU A 109 3.95 9.24 -35.98
N LYS A 110 2.96 10.09 -36.30
CA LYS A 110 2.89 10.75 -37.61
C LYS A 110 3.99 11.81 -37.69
N THR A 111 5.03 11.56 -38.50
CA THR A 111 5.97 12.61 -38.90
C THR A 111 5.33 13.52 -39.94
N VAL A 112 5.66 14.81 -39.89
CA VAL A 112 5.14 15.91 -40.75
C VAL A 112 5.35 15.68 -42.26
N SER A 113 6.03 14.61 -42.66
CA SER A 113 6.25 14.23 -44.06
C SER A 113 5.10 13.47 -44.71
N ASP A 114 3.97 13.26 -44.03
CA ASP A 114 2.75 12.73 -44.68
C ASP A 114 2.13 13.81 -45.60
N PRO A 115 2.07 13.58 -46.93
CA PRO A 115 1.56 14.56 -47.89
C PRO A 115 0.05 14.85 -47.75
N GLU A 116 -0.64 14.16 -46.83
CA GLU A 116 -2.09 14.23 -46.64
C GLU A 116 -2.50 14.93 -45.33
N SER A 117 -1.56 15.51 -44.55
CA SER A 117 -1.94 16.24 -43.34
C SER A 117 -2.63 17.58 -43.69
N PRO A 118 -3.88 17.83 -43.21
CA PRO A 118 -4.50 19.14 -43.37
C PRO A 118 -3.66 20.17 -42.62
N ARG A 119 -3.25 21.25 -43.29
CA ARG A 119 -2.51 22.34 -42.65
C ARG A 119 -3.34 22.88 -41.48
N PRO A 120 -2.79 22.98 -40.26
CA PRO A 120 -3.52 23.55 -39.14
C PRO A 120 -3.77 25.03 -39.43
N TYR A 121 -5.06 25.43 -39.45
CA TYR A 121 -5.44 26.83 -39.49
C TYR A 121 -5.14 27.45 -38.12
N ILE A 122 -4.13 28.32 -38.08
CA ILE A 122 -3.84 29.13 -36.90
C ILE A 122 -4.87 30.27 -36.87
N TYR A 123 -5.77 30.23 -35.89
CA TYR A 123 -6.55 31.41 -35.51
C TYR A 123 -5.77 32.17 -34.45
N THR A 124 -5.31 33.37 -34.79
CA THR A 124 -4.72 34.30 -33.83
C THR A 124 -5.87 35.06 -33.16
N ILE A 125 -5.94 34.96 -31.83
CA ILE A 125 -6.67 35.91 -30.96
C ILE A 125 -5.76 37.10 -30.64
#